data_AF-A0A7X6V6H9-F1
#
_entry.id   AF-A0A7X6V6H9-F1
#
_cell.length_a   1.000
_cell.length_b   1.000
_cell.length_c   1.000
_cell.angle_alpha   90.00
_cell.angle_beta   90.00
_cell.angle_gamma   90.00
#
_symmetry.space_group_name_H-M   'P 1'
#
loop_
_entity.id
_entity.type
_entity.pdbx_description
1 polymer ?
#
loop_
_entity_poly.entity_id
_entity_poly.type
_entity_poly.pdbx_seq_one_letter_code
_entity_poly.pdbx_strand_id
1 'polypeptide(L)'
;MTPATKQHLFDGGENRVLELMTTVTPDESAFVQRLAKAVSSLRVEDWNKDTTETFLIALRSFKDKVEEFDKKKDRAVGAGYRLIVTGKDGRETVQTFPQTKTSPKAELLRNEITTALEEMGRAISEAEKRQVLMAVLEKLL
;
A
#
# COMPACT_ATOMS: atom_id res chain seq x y z
N MET A 1 17.41 1.52 5.59
CA MET A 1 16.30 1.39 4.63
C MET A 1 16.79 1.63 3.22
N THR A 2 16.88 0.54 2.46
CA THR A 2 17.30 0.49 1.06
C THR A 2 16.23 1.06 0.13
N PRO A 3 16.58 1.49 -1.11
CA PRO A 3 15.60 1.96 -2.09
C PRO A 3 14.50 0.93 -2.39
N ALA A 4 14.86 -0.36 -2.42
CA ALA A 4 13.91 -1.44 -2.65
C ALA A 4 12.80 -1.49 -1.57
N THR A 5 13.15 -1.27 -0.30
CA THR A 5 12.18 -1.25 0.81
C THR A 5 11.21 -0.09 0.70
N LYS A 6 11.65 1.06 0.17
CA LYS A 6 10.77 2.23 -0.09
C LYS A 6 9.83 2.02 -1.26
N GLN A 7 10.22 1.18 -2.21
CA GLN A 7 9.45 0.88 -3.42
C GLN A 7 8.55 -0.35 -3.25
N HIS A 8 8.55 -0.99 -2.08
CA HIS A 8 7.76 -2.20 -1.84
C HIS A 8 6.43 -1.85 -1.19
N LEU A 9 5.33 -2.36 -1.77
CA LEU A 9 4.02 -2.30 -1.16
C LEU A 9 3.83 -3.52 -0.27
N PHE A 10 3.73 -3.27 1.02
CA PHE A 10 3.33 -4.25 2.03
C PHE A 10 1.80 -4.39 2.06
N ASP A 11 1.30 -5.58 2.40
CA ASP A 11 -0.13 -5.93 2.34
C ASP A 11 -1.00 -5.31 3.47
N GLY A 12 -0.40 -4.62 4.43
CA GLY A 12 -1.11 -4.02 5.56
C GLY A 12 -0.92 -2.51 5.68
N GLY A 13 -1.00 -2.00 6.91
CA GLY A 13 -0.83 -0.57 7.20
C GLY A 13 0.63 -0.08 7.10
N GLU A 14 1.58 -0.94 6.76
CA GLU A 14 3.01 -0.64 6.79
C GLU A 14 3.38 0.50 5.83
N ASN A 15 2.83 0.52 4.61
CA ASN A 15 3.12 1.59 3.63
C ASN A 15 2.75 2.97 4.18
N ARG A 16 1.62 3.07 4.88
CA ARG A 16 1.15 4.32 5.50
C ARG A 16 2.04 4.76 6.67
N VAL A 17 2.55 3.82 7.44
CA VAL A 17 3.52 4.12 8.50
C VAL A 17 4.85 4.57 7.90
N LEU A 18 5.33 3.93 6.83
CA LEU A 18 6.54 4.34 6.12
C LEU A 18 6.41 5.76 5.54
N GLU A 19 5.27 6.09 4.95
CA GLU A 19 4.98 7.45 4.46
C GLU A 19 5.01 8.47 5.61
N LEU A 20 4.38 8.17 6.76
CA LEU A 20 4.44 9.01 7.95
C LEU A 20 5.88 9.24 8.43
N MET A 21 6.73 8.20 8.41
CA MET A 21 8.14 8.31 8.78
C MET A 21 8.94 9.25 7.86
N THR A 22 8.47 9.53 6.64
CA THR A 22 9.10 10.53 5.76
C THR A 22 8.67 11.97 6.05
N THR A 23 7.59 12.15 6.82
CA THR A 23 6.99 13.46 7.16
C THR A 23 7.05 13.75 8.67
N VAL A 24 8.10 13.26 9.33
CA VAL A 24 8.34 13.49 10.75
C VAL A 24 8.56 14.98 10.98
N THR A 25 7.72 15.57 11.81
CA THR A 25 7.78 16.96 12.24
C THR A 25 8.40 17.04 13.64
N PRO A 26 8.96 18.19 14.05
CA PRO A 26 9.44 18.38 15.43
C PRO A 26 8.36 18.20 16.51
N ASP A 27 7.08 18.35 16.13
CA ASP A 27 5.95 18.04 17.00
C ASP A 27 5.76 16.52 17.13
N GLU A 28 6.38 15.97 18.17
CA GLU A 28 6.30 14.54 18.52
C GLU A 28 4.88 14.10 18.88
N SER A 29 4.09 14.96 19.54
CA SER A 29 2.73 14.63 19.96
C SER A 29 1.81 14.48 18.74
N ALA A 30 1.85 15.46 17.84
CA ALA A 30 1.11 15.38 16.57
C ALA A 30 1.58 14.19 15.71
N PHE A 31 2.88 13.86 15.75
CA PHE A 31 3.39 12.67 15.07
C PHE A 31 2.83 11.37 15.66
N VAL A 32 2.84 11.23 16.99
CA VAL A 32 2.29 10.06 17.69
C VAL A 32 0.80 9.91 17.42
N GLN A 33 0.02 11.00 17.40
CA GLN A 33 -1.41 10.97 17.06
C GLN A 33 -1.65 10.49 15.62
N ARG A 34 -0.84 10.97 14.65
CA ARG A 34 -0.92 10.50 13.26
C ARG A 34 -0.58 9.01 13.13
N LEU A 35 0.46 8.57 13.84
CA LEU A 35 0.89 7.17 13.86
C LEU A 35 -0.16 6.26 14.52
N ALA A 36 -0.69 6.67 15.67
CA ALA A 36 -1.78 6.01 16.38
C ALA A 36 -2.99 5.79 15.46
N LYS A 37 -3.41 6.83 14.75
CA LYS A 37 -4.51 6.73 13.78
C LYS A 37 -4.18 5.83 12.60
N ALA A 38 -2.95 5.88 12.07
CA ALA A 38 -2.55 5.05 10.94
C ALA A 38 -2.53 3.55 11.27
N VAL A 39 -2.14 3.20 12.51
CA VAL A 39 -2.01 1.80 12.95
C VAL A 39 -3.33 1.25 13.52
N SER A 40 -4.04 2.03 14.34
CA SER A 40 -5.23 1.58 15.06
C SER A 40 -6.56 2.02 14.44
N SER A 41 -6.54 2.96 13.49
CA SER A 41 -7.74 3.67 13.00
C SER A 41 -8.52 4.47 14.06
N LEU A 42 -8.01 4.56 15.29
CA LEU A 42 -8.61 5.26 16.41
C LEU A 42 -7.80 6.50 16.79
N ARG A 43 -8.44 7.45 17.48
CA ARG A 43 -7.73 8.56 18.10
C ARG A 43 -7.16 8.11 19.44
N VAL A 44 -6.06 8.73 19.87
CA VAL A 44 -5.39 8.34 21.13
C VAL A 44 -6.30 8.58 22.33
N GLU A 45 -7.18 9.58 22.25
CA GLU A 45 -8.17 9.90 23.27
C GLU A 45 -9.22 8.80 23.48
N ASP A 46 -9.44 7.96 22.45
CA ASP A 46 -10.39 6.84 22.49
C ASP A 46 -9.74 5.54 22.99
N TRP A 47 -8.45 5.56 23.37
CA TRP A 47 -7.72 4.36 23.73
C TRP A 47 -8.02 3.89 25.14
N ASN A 48 -8.20 2.57 25.26
CA ASN A 48 -8.09 1.84 26.51
C ASN A 48 -6.74 1.08 26.57
N LYS A 49 -6.52 0.34 27.66
CA LYS A 49 -5.30 -0.47 27.85
C LYS A 49 -5.10 -1.48 26.71
N ASP A 50 -6.17 -2.17 26.31
CA ASP A 50 -6.13 -3.19 25.26
C ASP A 50 -5.77 -2.60 23.88
N THR A 51 -6.27 -1.40 23.59
CA THR A 51 -5.97 -0.67 22.34
C THR A 51 -4.51 -0.23 22.31
N THR A 52 -3.98 0.20 23.46
CA THR A 52 -2.57 0.60 23.59
C THR A 52 -1.64 -0.61 23.37
N GLU A 53 -1.97 -1.76 23.96
CA GLU A 53 -1.21 -2.99 23.76
C GLU A 53 -1.28 -3.48 22.31
N THR A 54 -2.47 -3.47 21.71
CA THR A 54 -2.68 -3.83 20.30
C THR A 54 -1.88 -2.92 19.38
N PHE A 55 -1.86 -1.62 19.64
CA PHE A 55 -1.05 -0.66 18.89
C PHE A 55 0.44 -0.98 18.96
N LEU A 56 0.98 -1.28 20.16
CA LEU A 56 2.39 -1.61 20.32
C LEU A 56 2.77 -2.92 19.63
N ILE A 57 1.89 -3.94 19.70
CA ILE A 57 2.08 -5.21 18.98
C ILE A 57 2.10 -4.97 17.47
N ALA A 58 1.15 -4.20 16.95
CA ALA A 58 1.08 -3.88 15.53
C ALA A 58 2.31 -3.08 15.07
N LEU A 59 2.78 -2.12 15.87
CA LEU A 59 3.98 -1.33 15.54
C LEU A 59 5.26 -2.18 15.55
N ARG A 60 5.37 -3.14 16.47
CA ARG A 60 6.49 -4.12 16.47
C ARG A 60 6.43 -5.02 15.25
N SER A 61 5.26 -5.58 14.94
CA SER A 61 5.07 -6.42 13.75
C SER A 61 5.41 -5.67 12.46
N PHE A 62 4.97 -4.40 12.36
CA PHE A 62 5.37 -3.48 11.29
C PHE A 62 6.88 -3.40 11.15
N LYS A 63 7.57 -3.05 12.25
CA LYS A 63 9.01 -2.87 12.27
C LYS A 63 9.73 -4.15 11.83
N ASP A 64 9.33 -5.28 12.38
CA ASP A 64 9.94 -6.58 12.09
C ASP A 64 9.79 -6.94 10.61
N LYS A 65 8.61 -6.75 10.02
CA LYS A 65 8.38 -6.98 8.57
C LYS A 65 9.25 -6.11 7.69
N VAL A 66 9.32 -4.80 7.97
CA VAL A 66 10.12 -3.86 7.19
C VAL A 66 11.61 -4.17 7.32
N GLU A 67 12.09 -4.45 8.53
CA GLU A 67 13.50 -4.80 8.76
C GLU A 67 13.87 -6.15 8.15
N GLU A 68 13.00 -7.15 8.23
CA GLU A 68 13.22 -8.45 7.60
C GLU A 68 13.34 -8.29 6.08
N PHE A 69 12.45 -7.50 5.47
CA PHE A 69 12.53 -7.18 4.05
C PHE A 69 13.82 -6.41 3.71
N ASP A 70 14.20 -5.41 4.50
CA ASP A 70 15.41 -4.60 4.26
C ASP A 70 16.70 -5.41 4.36
N LYS A 71 16.74 -6.44 5.22
CA LYS A 71 17.89 -7.32 5.45
C LYS A 71 18.05 -8.41 4.39
N LYS A 72 17.02 -8.75 3.61
CA LYS A 72 17.10 -9.76 2.55
C LYS A 72 18.02 -9.29 1.42
N LYS A 73 19.25 -9.85 1.40
CA LYS A 73 20.29 -9.58 0.38
C LYS A 73 19.95 -10.16 -0.98
N ASP A 74 19.31 -11.32 -0.98
CA ASP A 74 18.81 -11.97 -2.19
C ASP A 74 17.32 -11.66 -2.30
N ARG A 75 16.99 -10.56 -2.98
CA ARG A 75 15.60 -10.18 -3.28
C ARG A 75 15.06 -11.03 -4.42
N ALA A 76 15.43 -12.32 -4.43
CA ALA A 76 15.08 -13.28 -5.45
C ALA A 76 13.56 -13.30 -5.57
N VAL A 77 13.14 -12.84 -6.74
CA VAL A 77 11.80 -12.44 -7.11
C VAL A 77 10.97 -13.71 -7.20
N GLY A 78 10.23 -14.04 -6.13
CA GLY A 78 8.98 -14.73 -6.32
C GLY A 78 8.14 -13.95 -7.34
N ALA A 79 7.30 -14.63 -8.13
CA ALA A 79 6.47 -13.95 -9.12
C ALA A 79 5.79 -12.72 -8.50
N GLY A 80 5.93 -11.57 -9.14
CA GLY A 80 5.57 -10.28 -8.58
C GLY A 80 5.53 -9.21 -9.64
N TYR A 81 4.96 -8.07 -9.28
CA TYR A 81 4.75 -6.96 -10.18
C TYR A 81 5.72 -5.84 -9.86
N ARG A 82 6.23 -5.20 -10.91
CA ARG A 82 6.97 -3.94 -10.83
C ARG A 82 6.29 -2.94 -11.75
N LEU A 83 5.72 -1.90 -11.16
CA LEU A 83 5.09 -0.82 -11.90
C LEU A 83 6.02 0.39 -11.90
N ILE A 84 6.21 0.98 -13.07
CA ILE A 84 6.91 2.26 -13.25
C ILE A 84 5.89 3.22 -13.86
N VAL A 85 5.56 4.29 -13.13
CA VAL A 85 4.66 5.35 -13.59
C VAL A 85 5.47 6.62 -13.79
N THR A 86 5.45 7.14 -15.01
CA THR A 86 6.05 8.44 -15.33
C THR A 86 4.99 9.53 -15.17
N GLY A 87 5.20 10.41 -14.19
CA GLY A 87 4.34 11.55 -13.95
C GLY A 87 4.43 12.61 -15.05
N LYS A 88 3.49 13.56 -15.04
CA LYS A 88 3.46 14.69 -15.98
C LYS A 88 4.70 15.60 -15.87
N ASP A 89 5.39 15.56 -14.74
CA ASP A 89 6.64 16.27 -14.46
C ASP A 89 7.89 15.50 -14.93
N GLY A 90 7.71 14.33 -15.56
CA GLY A 90 8.79 13.45 -16.01
C GLY A 90 9.41 12.61 -14.89
N ARG A 91 8.91 12.67 -13.66
CA ARG A 91 9.44 11.86 -12.55
C ARG A 91 8.85 10.46 -12.60
N GLU A 92 9.70 9.46 -12.37
CA GLU A 92 9.28 8.07 -12.27
C GLU A 92 8.99 7.68 -10.82
N THR A 93 7.83 7.06 -10.61
CA THR A 93 7.50 6.37 -9.36
C THR A 93 7.57 4.88 -9.61
N VAL A 94 8.31 4.17 -8.75
CA VAL A 94 8.52 2.72 -8.85
C VAL A 94 7.85 2.03 -7.68
N GLN A 95 7.01 1.04 -7.97
CA GLN A 95 6.32 0.25 -6.96
C GLN A 95 6.43 -1.24 -7.25
N THR A 96 6.55 -2.05 -6.20
CA THR A 96 6.77 -3.49 -6.28
C THR A 96 5.90 -4.22 -5.27
N PHE A 97 5.24 -5.29 -5.69
CA PHE A 97 4.41 -6.12 -4.81
C PHE A 97 4.41 -7.57 -5.30
N PRO A 98 4.29 -8.56 -4.39
CA PRO A 98 4.31 -9.96 -4.78
C PRO A 98 3.01 -10.35 -5.50
N GLN A 99 3.08 -11.36 -6.35
CA GLN A 99 1.88 -12.04 -6.82
C GLN A 99 1.33 -12.87 -5.67
N THR A 100 0.06 -12.70 -5.37
CA THR A 100 -0.63 -13.47 -4.33
C THR A 100 -1.77 -14.29 -4.92
N LYS A 101 -2.18 -15.33 -4.20
CA LYS A 101 -3.35 -16.13 -4.60
C LYS A 101 -4.61 -15.29 -4.37
N THR A 102 -5.46 -15.23 -5.38
CA THR A 102 -6.77 -14.62 -5.28
C THR A 102 -7.72 -15.55 -4.53
N SER A 103 -8.51 -14.98 -3.61
CA SER A 103 -9.61 -15.70 -2.97
C SER A 103 -10.83 -15.78 -3.91
N PRO A 104 -11.78 -16.69 -3.69
CA PRO A 104 -13.02 -16.72 -4.47
C PRO A 104 -13.76 -15.37 -4.49
N LYS A 105 -13.69 -14.59 -3.41
CA LYS A 105 -14.27 -13.24 -3.36
C LYS A 105 -13.50 -12.25 -4.25
N ALA A 106 -12.17 -12.35 -4.30
CA ALA A 106 -11.36 -11.52 -5.20
C ALA A 106 -11.60 -11.88 -6.68
N GLU A 107 -11.87 -13.16 -6.97
CA GLU A 107 -12.26 -13.63 -8.31
C GLU A 107 -13.60 -13.04 -8.76
N LEU A 108 -14.58 -12.94 -7.86
CA LEU A 108 -15.86 -12.26 -8.15
C LEU A 108 -15.63 -10.79 -8.54
N LEU A 109 -14.82 -10.06 -7.75
CA LEU A 109 -14.48 -8.67 -8.06
C LEU A 109 -13.80 -8.54 -9.43
N ARG A 110 -12.87 -9.45 -9.76
CA ARG A 110 -12.25 -9.45 -11.09
C ARG A 110 -13.29 -9.61 -12.19
N ASN A 111 -14.22 -10.56 -12.03
CA ASN A 111 -15.26 -10.79 -13.03
C ASN A 111 -16.18 -9.57 -13.18
N GLU A 112 -16.59 -8.93 -12.08
CA GLU A 112 -17.40 -7.71 -12.10
C GLU A 112 -16.69 -6.56 -12.85
N ILE A 113 -15.40 -6.35 -12.59
CA ILE A 113 -14.60 -5.34 -13.29
C ILE A 113 -14.52 -5.66 -14.79
N THR A 114 -14.23 -6.91 -15.15
CA THR A 114 -14.15 -7.34 -16.55
C THR A 114 -15.48 -7.15 -17.27
N THR A 115 -16.58 -7.60 -16.68
CA THR A 115 -17.93 -7.44 -17.25
C THR A 115 -18.28 -5.96 -17.42
N ALA A 116 -18.01 -5.12 -16.42
CA ALA A 116 -18.26 -3.68 -16.54
C ALA A 116 -17.48 -3.04 -17.71
N LEU A 117 -16.21 -3.44 -17.93
CA LEU A 117 -15.41 -2.95 -19.04
C LEU A 117 -15.91 -3.45 -20.41
N GLU A 118 -16.41 -4.68 -20.46
CA GLU A 118 -17.00 -5.28 -21.67
C GLU A 118 -18.34 -4.63 -22.03
N GLU A 119 -19.19 -4.37 -21.03
CA GLU A 119 -20.49 -3.70 -21.20
C GLU A 119 -20.36 -2.27 -21.72
N MET A 120 -19.27 -1.56 -21.38
CA MET A 120 -18.98 -0.27 -22.00
C MET A 120 -18.72 -0.39 -23.51
N GLY A 121 -18.45 -1.59 -24.04
CA GLY A 121 -18.42 -1.89 -25.46
C GLY A 121 -17.58 -0.91 -26.27
N ARG A 122 -18.23 -0.23 -27.23
CA ARG A 122 -17.65 0.84 -28.06
C ARG A 122 -17.95 2.25 -27.53
N ALA A 123 -18.62 2.39 -26.39
CA ALA A 123 -18.95 3.69 -25.80
C ALA A 123 -17.70 4.44 -25.33
N ILE A 124 -16.66 3.70 -24.93
CA ILE A 124 -15.33 4.22 -24.61
C ILE A 124 -14.26 3.42 -25.36
N SER A 125 -13.16 4.08 -25.66
CA SER A 125 -12.00 3.47 -26.29
C SER A 125 -11.25 2.54 -25.33
N GLU A 126 -10.46 1.61 -25.90
CA GLU A 126 -9.52 0.79 -25.12
C GLU A 126 -8.49 1.65 -24.36
N ALA A 127 -8.18 2.86 -24.85
CA ALA A 127 -7.31 3.80 -24.16
C ALA A 127 -7.98 4.34 -22.88
N GLU A 128 -9.25 4.72 -22.95
CA GLU A 128 -10.03 5.16 -21.78
C GLU A 128 -10.20 4.05 -20.75
N LYS A 129 -10.45 2.80 -21.17
CA LYS A 129 -10.49 1.64 -20.27
C LYS A 129 -9.19 1.49 -19.48
N ARG A 130 -8.04 1.59 -20.15
CA ARG A 130 -6.72 1.55 -19.49
C ARG A 130 -6.56 2.72 -18.52
N GLN A 131 -6.97 3.93 -18.90
CA GLN A 131 -6.88 5.11 -18.03
C GLN A 131 -7.73 4.96 -16.77
N VAL A 132 -8.94 4.41 -16.88
CA VAL A 132 -9.81 4.15 -15.73
C VAL A 132 -9.20 3.10 -14.80
N LEU A 133 -8.73 1.98 -15.34
CA LEU A 133 -8.07 0.94 -14.54
C LEU A 133 -6.83 1.47 -13.82
N MET A 134 -6.00 2.27 -14.50
CA MET A 134 -4.84 2.89 -13.88
C MET A 134 -5.24 3.86 -12.77
N ALA A 135 -6.25 4.70 -12.97
CA ALA A 135 -6.73 5.64 -11.95
C ALA A 135 -7.32 4.93 -10.71
N VAL A 136 -7.89 3.73 -10.88
CA VAL A 136 -8.32 2.88 -9.76
C VAL A 136 -7.12 2.24 -9.08
N LEU A 137 -6.20 1.67 -9.85
CA LEU A 137 -4.98 1.03 -9.32
C LEU A 137 -4.14 2.04 -8.52
N GLU A 138 -3.97 3.26 -9.00
CA GLU A 138 -3.23 4.35 -8.32
C GLU A 138 -3.72 4.65 -6.91
N LYS A 139 -4.95 4.30 -6.54
CA LYS A 139 -5.48 4.47 -5.17
C LYS A 139 -5.10 3.33 -4.22
N LEU A 140 -4.62 2.22 -4.77
CA LEU A 140 -4.18 1.02 -4.04
C LEU A 140 -2.66 0.91 -3.94
N LEU A 141 -1.98 1.80 -4.68
CA LEU A 141 -0.54 1.97 -4.77
C LEU A 141 -0.04 2.91 -3.66
#